data_AF-A0A6G3XUP2-F1
#
_entry.id   AF-A0A6G3XUP2-F1
#
_cell.length_a   1.000
_cell.length_b   1.000
_cell.length_c   1.000
_cell.angle_alpha   90.00
_cell.angle_beta   90.00
_cell.angle_gamma   90.00
#
_symmetry.space_group_name_H-M   'P 1'
#
loop_
_entity.id
_entity.type
_entity.pdbx_description
1 polymer ?
#
loop_
_entity_poly.entity_id
_entity_poly.type
_entity_poly.pdbx_seq_one_letter_code
_entity_poly.pdbx_strand_id
1 'polypeptide(L)'
;LGDMYGRKGAFAISIVVFVLGSVLSGAAQDMTQLIVFRALQGLGAGGLMVGALALIGTLIPPREQGKYQGVMSAVMGLAMVSG
;
A
#
# COMPACT_ATOMS: atom_id res chain seq x y z
N LEU A 1 -7.75 -19.87 -10.56
CA LEU A 1 -8.70 -19.04 -9.78
C LEU A 1 -8.13 -18.67 -8.40
N GLY A 2 -7.58 -19.62 -7.63
CA GLY A 2 -6.98 -19.35 -6.31
C GLY A 2 -5.81 -18.36 -6.29
N ASP A 3 -4.89 -18.40 -7.26
CA ASP A 3 -3.67 -17.55 -7.22
C ASP A 3 -3.93 -16.07 -7.52
N MET A 4 -4.89 -15.76 -8.39
CA MET A 4 -5.29 -14.37 -8.66
C MET A 4 -6.11 -13.79 -7.52
N TYR A 5 -7.00 -14.57 -6.91
CA TYR A 5 -7.77 -14.13 -5.74
C TYR A 5 -6.89 -13.99 -4.49
N GLY A 6 -5.86 -14.83 -4.33
CA GLY A 6 -4.91 -14.72 -3.22
C GLY A 6 -4.11 -13.42 -3.26
N ARG A 7 -3.54 -13.07 -4.43
CA ARG A 7 -2.79 -11.80 -4.58
C ARG A 7 -3.69 -10.57 -4.50
N LYS A 8 -4.84 -10.58 -5.17
CA LYS A 8 -5.79 -9.45 -5.16
C LYS A 8 -6.46 -9.28 -3.79
N GLY A 9 -6.75 -10.39 -3.11
CA GLY A 9 -7.26 -10.42 -1.75
C GLY A 9 -6.24 -9.92 -0.73
N ALA A 10 -4.98 -10.35 -0.81
CA ALA A 10 -3.90 -9.85 0.06
C ALA A 10 -3.68 -8.34 -0.12
N PHE A 11 -3.76 -7.84 -1.36
CA PHE A 11 -3.70 -6.41 -1.64
C PHE A 11 -4.91 -5.67 -1.03
N ALA A 12 -6.13 -6.18 -1.21
CA ALA A 12 -7.33 -5.60 -0.62
C ALA A 12 -7.29 -5.57 0.92
N ILE A 13 -6.81 -6.64 1.57
CA ILE A 13 -6.61 -6.68 3.02
C ILE A 13 -5.61 -5.60 3.44
N SER A 14 -4.52 -5.44 2.70
CA SER A 14 -3.52 -4.39 2.98
C SER A 14 -4.10 -2.99 2.86
N ILE A 15 -4.99 -2.73 1.87
CA ILE A 15 -5.73 -1.47 1.76
C ILE A 15 -6.58 -1.24 3.02
N VAL A 16 -7.35 -2.25 3.43
CA VAL A 16 -8.23 -2.13 4.60
C VAL A 16 -7.43 -1.85 5.87
N VAL A 17 -6.33 -2.57 6.10
CA VAL A 17 -5.44 -2.34 7.25
C VAL A 17 -4.82 -0.95 7.21
N PHE A 18 -4.36 -0.50 6.05
CA PHE A 18 -3.77 0.84 5.89
C PHE A 18 -4.79 1.94 6.19
N VAL A 19 -5.99 1.86 5.62
CA VAL A 19 -7.05 2.86 5.82
C VAL A 19 -7.50 2.89 7.28
N LEU A 20 -7.72 1.73 7.91
CA LEU A 20 -8.06 1.64 9.32
C LEU A 20 -6.95 2.21 10.21
N GLY A 21 -5.69 1.85 9.95
CA GLY A 21 -4.53 2.41 10.65
C GLY A 21 -4.45 3.94 10.51
N SER A 22 -4.72 4.47 9.31
CA SER A 22 -4.70 5.90 9.03
C SER A 22 -5.79 6.67 9.81
N VAL A 23 -7.01 6.13 9.85
CA VAL A 23 -8.12 6.73 10.62
C VAL A 23 -7.84 6.65 12.11
N LEU A 24 -7.34 5.52 12.60
CA LEU A 24 -6.99 5.32 14.01
C LEU A 24 -5.85 6.25 14.43
N SER A 25 -4.81 6.42 13.61
CA SER A 25 -3.74 7.40 13.85
C SER A 25 -4.25 8.83 13.93
N GLY A 26 -5.28 9.19 13.14
CA GLY A 26 -5.93 10.50 13.23
C GLY A 26 -6.78 10.70 14.49
N ALA A 27 -7.29 9.61 15.07
CA ALA A 27 -8.08 9.62 16.30
C ALA A 27 -7.24 9.37 17.58
N ALA A 28 -5.91 9.24 17.46
CA ALA A 28 -5.04 8.93 18.59
C ALA A 28 -5.02 10.08 19.62
N GLN A 29 -5.19 9.75 20.89
CA GLN A 29 -5.18 10.72 21.99
C GLN A 29 -3.86 10.71 22.78
N ASP A 30 -3.09 9.62 22.69
CA ASP A 30 -1.83 9.42 23.40
C ASP A 30 -0.69 9.00 22.47
N MET A 31 0.55 9.34 22.85
CA MET A 31 1.76 9.00 22.08
C MET A 31 1.88 7.49 21.84
N THR A 32 1.58 6.67 22.84
CA THR A 32 1.61 5.20 22.72
C THR A 32 0.59 4.69 21.71
N GLN A 33 -0.63 5.26 21.71
CA GLN A 33 -1.65 4.90 20.72
C GLN A 33 -1.23 5.29 19.31
N LEU A 34 -0.65 6.50 19.15
CA LEU A 34 -0.14 6.96 17.86
C LEU A 34 0.92 6.01 17.31
N ILE A 35 1.86 5.53 18.14
CA ILE A 35 2.91 4.58 17.75
C ILE A 35 2.30 3.24 17.33
N VAL A 36 1.36 2.70 18.11
CA VAL A 36 0.69 1.42 17.80
C VAL A 36 -0.08 1.52 16.49
N PHE A 37 -0.83 2.60 16.28
CA PHE A 37 -1.58 2.81 15.04
C PHE A 37 -0.66 3.06 13.85
N ARG A 38 0.47 3.75 14.03
CA ARG A 38 1.50 3.90 12.98
C ARG A 38 2.17 2.57 12.63
N ALA A 39 2.42 1.71 13.61
CA ALA A 39 2.93 0.37 13.34
C ALA A 39 1.91 -0.44 12.51
N LEU A 40 0.62 -0.36 12.86
CA LEU A 40 -0.45 -1.03 12.11
C LEU A 40 -0.63 -0.45 10.71
N GLN A 41 -0.60 0.88 10.57
CA GLN A 41 -0.62 1.56 9.29
C GLN A 41 0.61 1.20 8.43
N GLY A 42 1.79 1.11 9.04
CA GLY A 42 3.04 0.71 8.38
C GLY A 42 2.99 -0.73 7.85
N LEU A 43 2.37 -1.65 8.60
CA LEU A 43 2.11 -3.02 8.12
C LEU A 43 1.21 -3.02 6.88
N GLY A 44 0.15 -2.21 6.89
CA GLY A 44 -0.71 -2.02 5.71
C GLY A 44 0.04 -1.43 4.52
N ALA A 45 0.87 -0.40 4.74
CA ALA A 45 1.67 0.23 3.69
C ALA A 45 2.68 -0.74 3.04
N GLY A 46 3.35 -1.57 3.84
CA GLY A 46 4.25 -2.61 3.34
C GLY A 46 3.51 -3.64 2.48
N GLY A 47 2.33 -4.10 2.93
CA GLY A 47 1.49 -5.02 2.17
C GLY A 47 0.99 -4.43 0.85
N LEU A 48 0.67 -3.14 0.82
CA LEU A 48 0.31 -2.41 -0.39
C LEU A 48 1.46 -2.35 -1.38
N MET A 49 2.66 -2.01 -0.92
CA MET A 49 3.84 -1.88 -1.78
C MET A 49 4.21 -3.23 -2.43
N VAL A 50 4.25 -4.30 -1.63
CA VAL A 50 4.53 -5.66 -2.13
C VAL A 50 3.39 -6.15 -3.04
N GLY A 51 2.13 -5.91 -2.67
CA GLY A 51 0.98 -6.30 -3.48
C GLY A 51 0.89 -5.57 -4.81
N ALA A 52 1.23 -4.27 -4.85
CA ALA A 52 1.29 -3.49 -6.09
C ALA A 52 2.39 -4.00 -7.03
N LEU A 53 3.60 -4.23 -6.51
CA LEU A 53 4.70 -4.81 -7.28
C LEU A 53 4.35 -6.21 -7.81
N ALA A 54 3.70 -7.03 -6.97
CA ALA A 54 3.20 -8.34 -7.36
C ALA A 54 2.20 -8.24 -8.52
N LEU A 55 1.13 -7.43 -8.37
CA LEU A 55 0.10 -7.25 -9.40
C LEU A 55 0.69 -6.78 -10.72
N ILE A 56 1.57 -5.77 -10.69
CA ILE A 56 2.27 -5.26 -11.88
C ILE A 56 3.08 -6.37 -12.55
N GLY A 57 3.81 -7.17 -11.77
CA GLY A 57 4.61 -8.28 -12.30
C GLY A 57 3.81 -9.39 -12.98
N THR A 58 2.52 -9.57 -12.64
CA THR A 58 1.64 -10.56 -13.29
C THR A 58 0.78 -10.03 -14.42
N LEU A 59 0.38 -8.75 -14.38
CA LEU A 59 -0.48 -8.16 -15.40
C LEU A 59 0.30 -7.47 -16.52
N ILE A 60 1.52 -6.99 -16.24
CA ILE A 60 2.25 -6.12 -17.15
C ILE A 60 3.47 -6.85 -17.73
N PRO A 61 3.57 -6.96 -19.07
CA PRO A 61 4.75 -7.52 -19.74
C PRO A 61 6.04 -6.79 -19.31
N PRO A 62 7.19 -7.49 -19.15
CA PRO A 62 8.43 -6.92 -18.61
C PRO A 62 8.96 -5.68 -19.34
N ARG A 63 8.59 -5.50 -20.63
CA ARG A 63 8.93 -4.31 -21.43
C ARG A 63 8.23 -3.02 -20.98
N GLU A 64 7.07 -3.12 -20.34
CA GLU A 64 6.29 -1.95 -19.88
C GLU A 64 6.44 -1.70 -18.38
N GLN A 65 6.99 -2.66 -17.62
CA GLN A 65 7.18 -2.54 -16.18
C GLN A 65 8.01 -1.31 -15.78
N GLY A 66 9.03 -0.93 -16.57
CA GLY A 66 9.82 0.27 -16.33
C GLY A 66 9.02 1.58 -16.46
N LYS A 67 8.09 1.65 -17.42
CA LYS A 67 7.21 2.81 -17.59
C LYS A 67 6.20 2.90 -16.43
N TYR A 68 5.65 1.78 -15.99
CA TYR A 68 4.72 1.75 -14.86
C TYR A 68 5.39 2.02 -13.51
N GLN A 69 6.61 1.54 -13.28
CA GLN A 69 7.41 1.92 -12.11
C GLN A 69 7.73 3.43 -12.10
N GLY A 70 8.01 4.02 -13.26
CA GLY A 70 8.20 5.46 -13.41
C GLY A 70 6.94 6.30 -13.13
N VAL A 71 5.76 5.79 -13.50
CA VAL A 71 4.47 6.43 -13.15
C VAL A 71 4.19 6.30 -11.66
N MET A 72 4.45 5.14 -11.04
CA MET A 72 4.32 4.96 -9.60
C MET A 72 5.22 5.92 -8.80
N SER A 73 6.48 6.10 -9.22
CA SER A 73 7.38 7.03 -8.54
C SER A 73 6.96 8.49 -8.74
N ALA A 74 6.44 8.86 -9.92
CA ALA A 74 5.85 10.17 -10.14
C ALA A 74 4.62 10.43 -9.25
N VAL A 75 3.73 9.43 -9.12
CA VAL A 75 2.55 9.50 -8.24
C VAL A 75 2.97 9.57 -6.77
N MET A 76 3.98 8.79 -6.34
CA MET A 76 4.54 8.90 -4.99
C MET A 76 5.11 10.29 -4.72
N GLY A 77 5.87 10.85 -5.67
CA GLY A 77 6.42 12.20 -5.55
C GLY A 77 5.33 13.26 -5.44
N LEU A 78 4.29 13.17 -6.29
CA LEU A 78 3.13 14.06 -6.21
C LEU A 78 2.40 13.90 -4.89
N ALA A 79 2.17 12.66 -4.43
CA ALA A 79 1.52 12.38 -3.17
C ALA A 79 2.27 13.03 -1.99
N MET A 80 3.59 12.82 -1.90
CA MET A 80 4.45 13.42 -0.86
C MET A 80 4.44 14.96 -0.89
N VAL A 81 4.31 15.58 -2.06
CA VAL A 81 4.23 17.05 -2.18
C VAL A 81 2.84 17.57 -1.82
N SER A 82 1.80 16.82 -2.15
CA SER A 82 0.40 17.18 -1.86
C SER A 82 -0.04 16.91 -0.42
N GLY A 83 0.72 16.12 0.35
CA GLY A 83 0.41 15.75 1.73
C GLY A 83 1.52 14.98 2.41
#